data_AF-A0A1B7MIV8-F1
#
_entry.id   AF-A0A1B7MIV8-F1
#
_cell.length_a   1.000
_cell.length_b   1.000
_cell.length_c   1.000
_cell.angle_alpha   90.00
_cell.angle_beta   90.00
_cell.angle_gamma   90.00
#
_symmetry.space_group_name_H-M   'P 1'
#
loop_
_entity.id
_entity.type
_entity.pdbx_description
1 polymer ?
#
loop_
_entity_poly.entity_id
_entity_poly.type
_entity_poly.pdbx_seq_one_letter_code
_entity_poly.pdbx_strand_id
1 'polypeptide(L)' 'MTPHHHWLCNYVPKRVPIRLANNNTVYSAGEGTVVFNPIVNGKQVRPVEFSRVLHVPDLHNNLLSVLGMCL' A
#
# COMPACT_ATOMS: atom_id res chain seq x y z
N MET A 1 -2.54 0.06 1.44
CA MET A 1 -2.68 -1.35 1.02
C MET A 1 -2.74 -1.41 -0.50
N THR A 2 -2.19 -2.43 -1.13
CA THR A 2 -2.26 -2.59 -2.59
C THR A 2 -2.29 -4.07 -2.97
N PRO A 3 -3.03 -4.47 -4.02
CA PRO A 3 -2.86 -5.78 -4.66
C PRO A 3 -1.61 -5.87 -5.55
N HIS A 4 -0.90 -4.77 -5.82
CA HIS A 4 0.20 -4.75 -6.78
C HIS A 4 1.54 -5.00 -6.11
N HIS A 5 1.97 -6.25 -6.07
CA HIS A 5 3.30 -6.65 -5.57
C HIS A 5 4.45 -5.85 -6.19
N HIS A 6 4.41 -5.62 -7.51
CA HIS A 6 5.51 -4.96 -8.23
C HIS A 6 5.68 -3.46 -7.92
N TRP A 7 4.74 -2.84 -7.18
CA TRP A 7 4.89 -1.46 -6.69
C TRP A 7 5.75 -1.36 -5.44
N LEU A 8 6.02 -2.49 -4.78
CA LEU A 8 6.66 -2.53 -3.48
C LEU A 8 8.16 -2.77 -3.62
N CYS A 9 8.93 -1.92 -2.96
CA CYS A 9 10.34 -2.13 -2.68
C CYS A 9 10.53 -2.68 -1.26
N ASN A 10 11.68 -3.30 -1.01
CA ASN A 10 12.06 -3.84 0.31
C ASN A 10 10.99 -4.79 0.90
N TYR A 11 10.43 -5.64 0.04
CA TYR A 11 9.30 -6.50 0.38
C TYR A 11 9.68 -7.56 1.41
N VAL A 12 8.84 -7.69 2.44
CA VAL A 12 8.95 -8.75 3.45
C VAL A 12 7.62 -9.52 3.56
N PRO A 13 7.65 -10.87 3.60
CA PRO A 13 6.45 -11.65 3.91
C PRO A 13 5.89 -11.28 5.27
N LYS A 14 4.59 -10.98 5.31
CA LYS A 14 3.88 -10.51 6.51
C LYS A 14 2.39 -10.74 6.34
N ARG A 15 1.81 -11.49 7.28
CA ARG A 15 0.38 -11.85 7.26
C ARG A 15 -0.37 -11.12 8.36
N VAL A 16 -1.26 -10.21 7.98
CA VAL A 16 -2.12 -9.43 8.86
C VAL A 16 -3.56 -9.59 8.38
N PRO A 17 -4.56 -9.84 9.25
CA PRO A 17 -5.96 -9.85 8.87
C PRO A 17 -6.47 -8.41 8.66
N ILE A 18 -7.21 -8.19 7.59
CA ILE A 18 -7.84 -6.90 7.25
C ILE A 18 -9.34 -7.13 7.09
N ARG A 19 -10.13 -6.47 7.93
CA ARG A 19 -11.59 -6.47 7.82
C ARG A 19 -12.03 -5.40 6.83
N LEU A 20 -12.68 -5.82 5.76
CA LEU A 20 -13.24 -4.94 4.74
C LEU A 20 -14.62 -4.42 5.17
N ALA A 21 -15.09 -3.35 4.51
CA ALA A 21 -16.38 -2.73 4.79
C ALA A 21 -17.58 -3.67 4.53
N ASN A 22 -17.41 -4.66 3.66
CA ASN A 22 -18.40 -5.71 3.41
C ASN A 22 -18.35 -6.86 4.44
N ASN A 23 -17.70 -6.65 5.59
CA ASN A 23 -17.48 -7.61 6.66
C ASN A 23 -16.62 -8.84 6.31
N ASN A 24 -16.11 -8.96 5.09
CA ASN A 24 -15.16 -10.02 4.76
C ASN A 24 -13.79 -9.70 5.36
N THR A 25 -13.04 -10.75 5.72
CA THR A 25 -11.65 -10.64 6.15
C THR A 25 -10.73 -11.16 5.05
N VAL A 26 -9.79 -10.33 4.62
CA VAL A 26 -8.70 -10.69 3.71
C VAL A 26 -7.37 -10.64 4.45
N TYR A 27 -6.31 -11.18 3.85
CA TYR A 27 -4.98 -11.22 4.47
C TYR A 27 -3.94 -10.54 3.60
N SER A 28 -3.00 -9.84 4.24
CA SER A 28 -1.79 -9.44 3.55
C SER A 28 -0.91 -10.65 3.23
N ALA A 29 -0.25 -10.62 2.09
CA ALA A 29 0.85 -11.52 1.75
C ALA A 29 2.20 -10.96 2.20
N GLY A 30 2.31 -9.64 2.32
CA GLY A 30 3.53 -8.97 2.76
C GLY A 30 3.38 -7.48 3.00
N GLU A 31 4.51 -6.84 3.24
CA GLU A 31 4.64 -5.42 3.50
C GLU A 31 5.88 -4.88 2.78
N GLY A 32 5.83 -3.63 2.32
CA GLY A 32 6.97 -2.96 1.70
C GLY A 32 6.79 -1.45 1.63
N THR A 33 7.63 -0.80 0.84
CA THR A 33 7.57 0.65 0.59
C THR A 33 7.06 0.93 -0.82
N VAL A 34 6.17 1.91 -0.97
CA VAL A 34 5.72 2.43 -2.27
C VAL A 34 6.23 3.85 -2.46
N VAL A 35 6.84 4.13 -3.61
CA VAL A 35 7.21 5.49 -4.01
C VAL A 35 6.13 6.04 -4.93
N PHE A 36 5.48 7.12 -4.52
CA PHE A 36 4.48 7.83 -5.30
C PHE A 36 5.07 9.12 -5.86
N ASN A 37 4.96 9.32 -7.17
CA ASN A 37 5.43 10.51 -7.87
C ASN A 37 4.21 11.37 -8.23
N PRO A 38 3.84 12.37 -7.40
CA PRO A 38 2.61 13.12 -7.64
C PRO A 38 2.82 14.10 -8.79
N ILE A 39 1.76 14.31 -9.57
CA ILE A 39 1.68 15.38 -10.55
C ILE A 39 0.63 16.38 -10.05
N VAL A 40 1.05 17.61 -9.77
CA VAL A 40 0.19 18.72 -9.32
C VAL A 40 0.26 19.82 -10.36
N ASN A 41 -0.90 20.23 -10.90
CA ASN A 41 -0.98 21.22 -11.99
C ASN A 41 -0.06 20.90 -13.18
N GLY A 42 0.00 19.63 -13.58
CA GLY A 42 0.82 19.15 -14.69
C GLY A 42 2.32 19.10 -14.41
N LYS A 43 2.78 19.43 -13.19
CA LYS A 43 4.19 19.34 -12.80
C LYS A 43 4.39 18.21 -11.82
N GLN A 44 5.42 17.40 -12.06
CA GLN A 44 5.88 16.44 -11.06
C GLN A 44 6.39 17.21 -9.84
N VAL A 45 5.87 16.87 -8.66
CA VAL A 45 6.35 17.41 -7.38
C VAL A 45 7.22 16.36 -6.69
N ARG A 46 7.72 16.71 -5.50
CA ARG A 46 8.57 15.82 -4.70
C ARG A 46 7.90 14.44 -4.54
N PRO A 47 8.64 13.35 -4.81
CA PRO A 47 8.13 12.00 -4.55
C PRO A 47 7.80 11.81 -3.07
N VAL A 48 6.74 11.06 -2.81
CA VAL A 48 6.29 10.69 -1.46
C VAL A 48 6.52 9.20 -1.28
N GLU A 49 7.20 8.83 -0.19
CA GLU A 49 7.37 7.44 0.18
C GLU A 49 6.32 7.03 1.21
N PHE A 50 5.59 5.98 0.88
CA PHE A 50 4.70 5.30 1.81
C PHE A 50 5.42 4.07 2.35
N SER A 51 5.83 4.13 3.61
CA SER A 51 6.40 2.97 4.29
C SER A 51 5.29 2.04 4.81
N ARG A 52 5.65 0.77 5.06
CA ARG A 52 4.76 -0.23 5.68
C ARG A 52 3.43 -0.43 4.94
N VAL A 53 3.47 -0.38 3.61
CA VAL A 53 2.31 -0.64 2.76
C VAL A 53 2.07 -2.14 2.70
N LEU A 54 0.90 -2.60 3.17
CA LEU A 54 0.52 -4.00 3.06
C LEU A 54 0.18 -4.37 1.61
N HIS A 55 0.78 -5.46 1.14
CA HIS A 55 0.40 -6.17 -0.08
C HIS A 55 -0.75 -7.12 0.24
N VAL A 56 -1.91 -6.90 -0.37
CA VAL A 56 -3.14 -7.66 -0.13
C VAL A 56 -3.68 -8.12 -1.49
N PRO A 57 -3.30 -9.32 -1.97
CA PRO A 57 -3.67 -9.79 -3.30
C PRO A 57 -5.19 -9.85 -3.54
N ASP A 58 -5.95 -10.22 -2.51
CA ASP A 58 -7.42 -10.35 -2.58
C ASP A 58 -8.15 -8.99 -2.55
N LEU A 59 -7.41 -7.88 -2.43
CA LEU A 59 -7.96 -6.54 -2.45
C LEU A 59 -8.16 -6.08 -3.90
N HIS A 60 -9.40 -6.02 -4.34
CA HIS A 60 -9.73 -5.73 -5.75
C HIS A 60 -9.40 -4.31 -6.20
N ASN A 61 -9.22 -3.37 -5.27
CA ASN A 61 -8.92 -1.96 -5.55
C ASN A 61 -7.76 -1.47 -4.68
N ASN A 62 -6.95 -0.55 -5.22
CA ASN A 62 -5.95 0.13 -4.43
C ASN A 62 -6.61 1.05 -3.39
N LEU A 63 -6.44 0.74 -2.12
CA LEU A 63 -6.72 1.65 -1.02
C LEU A 63 -5.37 2.08 -0.45
N LEU A 64 -4.91 3.29 -0.78
CA LEU A 64 -3.73 3.89 -0.15
C LEU A 64 -4.05 4.22 1.32
N SER A 65 -4.00 3.18 2.16
CA SER A 65 -3.98 3.25 3.61
C SER A 65 -2.58 2.90 4.08
N VAL A 66 -1.96 3.82 4.81
CA VAL A 66 -0.61 3.72 5.39
C VAL A 66 -0.78 3.53 6.89
N LEU A 67 -0.22 2.46 7.44
CA LEU A 67 -0.21 2.22 8.88
C LEU A 67 0.89 3.07 9.51
N GLY A 68 0.57 4.35 9.72
CA GLY A 68 1.46 5.36 10.29
C GLY A 68 2.21 6.16 9.23
N MET A 69 1.83 7.43 9.05
CA MET A 69 2.73 8.41 8.43
C MET A 69 3.74 8.82 9.50
N CYS A 70 5.03 8.52 9.30
CA CYS A 70 6.06 9.32 9.95
C CYS A 70 6.27 10.57 9.09
N LEU A 71 6.02 11.73 9.69
CA LEU A 71 6.38 13.05 9.16
C LEU A 71 7.88 13.30 9.35
#